data_AF-A0A413RTX2-F1
#
_entry.id   AF-A0A413RTX2-F1
#
_cell.length_a   1.000
_cell.length_b   1.000
_cell.length_c   1.000
_cell.angle_alpha   90.00
_cell.angle_beta   90.00
_cell.angle_gamma   90.00
#
_symmetry.space_group_name_H-M   'P 1'
#
loop_
_entity.id
_entity.type
_entity.pdbx_description
1 polymer ?
#
loop_
_entity_poly.entity_id
_entity_poly.type
_entity_poly.pdbx_seq_one_letter_code
_entity_poly.pdbx_strand_id
1 'polypeptide(L)'
;MNLLLSDDEKLKVFKNDGLYLPTKKIGKNNPKADEIAEANEARKEWNSLVDEALFYRVPAKHIKVIKYYKIIKASKRLSNVKTNLIDTNALPYSSFIKSAGSVFLDAVEKAIECLKGLIEIFKAIIEPKKTHDEKTYKQYKKVYVVVNDLISEQNNVYSKINHLENRLSLKEYKLIGGKKQLQGDIMSLEKECDRIQQKINKAVHEVGEGSVDDVIRRFRDLERVKDAYESNLERQKEAKMFLVENVKEYMKTVKEDKVEAPEREKKYVRSR
;
A
#
# COMPACT_ATOMS: atom_id res chain seq x y z
N MET A 1 -13.28 4.55 22.21
CA MET A 1 -14.72 4.89 22.25
C MET A 1 -15.32 4.60 20.89
N ASN A 2 -16.19 3.59 20.80
CA ASN A 2 -16.93 3.25 19.58
C ASN A 2 -18.01 4.30 19.32
N LEU A 3 -17.71 5.27 18.45
CA LEU A 3 -18.55 6.44 18.15
C LEU A 3 -19.44 6.27 16.89
N LEU A 4 -19.56 5.04 16.36
CA LEU A 4 -20.29 4.78 15.11
C LEU A 4 -21.57 3.94 15.26
N LEU A 5 -21.98 3.59 16.48
CA LEU A 5 -23.21 2.81 16.73
C LEU A 5 -24.17 3.59 17.63
N SER A 6 -25.45 3.61 17.26
CA SER A 6 -26.52 4.15 18.09
C SER A 6 -26.68 3.34 19.39
N ASP A 7 -27.16 3.94 20.47
CA ASP A 7 -27.28 3.26 21.78
C ASP A 7 -28.22 2.04 21.73
N ASP A 8 -29.22 2.04 20.84
CA ASP A 8 -30.09 0.89 20.57
C ASP A 8 -29.41 -0.28 19.84
N GLU A 9 -28.31 -0.02 19.12
CA GLU A 9 -27.51 -1.06 18.45
C GLU A 9 -26.49 -1.69 19.40
N LYS A 10 -26.00 -0.94 20.40
CA LYS A 10 -25.03 -1.43 21.41
C LYS A 10 -25.58 -2.56 22.30
N LEU A 11 -26.89 -2.67 22.47
CA LEU A 11 -27.53 -3.79 23.18
C LEU A 11 -27.90 -4.97 22.26
N LYS A 12 -27.88 -4.77 20.93
CA LYS A 12 -28.23 -5.78 19.92
C LYS A 12 -27.01 -6.43 19.24
N VAL A 13 -25.79 -5.94 19.48
CA VAL A 13 -24.54 -6.41 18.85
C VAL A 13 -24.20 -7.89 19.13
N PHE A 14 -24.81 -8.52 20.14
CA PHE A 14 -24.59 -9.93 20.48
C PHE A 14 -25.67 -10.89 19.98
N LYS A 15 -26.57 -10.45 19.11
CA LYS A 15 -27.47 -11.38 18.41
C LYS A 15 -26.69 -12.18 17.36
N ASN A 16 -27.09 -13.43 17.14
CA ASN A 16 -26.42 -14.31 16.15
C ASN A 16 -26.40 -13.72 14.73
N ASP A 17 -27.35 -12.84 14.39
CA ASP A 17 -27.48 -12.12 13.12
C ASP A 17 -26.71 -10.78 13.04
N GLY A 18 -26.05 -10.38 14.14
CA GLY A 18 -25.20 -9.19 14.21
C GLY A 18 -23.88 -9.32 13.45
N LEU A 19 -23.10 -8.25 13.39
CA LEU A 19 -21.77 -8.25 12.74
C LEU A 19 -20.72 -8.97 13.58
N TYR A 20 -20.82 -8.83 14.89
CA TYR A 20 -19.83 -9.33 15.85
C TYR A 20 -20.06 -10.80 16.21
N LEU A 21 -19.01 -11.44 16.71
CA LEU A 21 -19.05 -12.75 17.31
C LEU A 21 -19.07 -12.61 18.85
N PRO A 22 -20.09 -13.17 19.53
CA PRO A 22 -20.18 -13.10 20.99
C PRO A 22 -19.12 -13.98 21.65
N THR A 23 -18.37 -13.42 22.59
CA THR A 23 -17.40 -14.17 23.40
C THR A 23 -18.11 -14.99 24.48
N LYS A 24 -17.51 -16.13 24.86
CA LYS A 24 -18.04 -17.01 25.90
C LYS A 24 -17.36 -16.71 27.23
N LYS A 25 -18.13 -16.68 28.32
CA LYS A 25 -17.57 -16.62 29.68
C LYS A 25 -16.85 -17.93 30.02
N ILE A 26 -15.70 -17.82 30.70
CA ILE A 26 -14.94 -18.97 31.20
C ILE A 26 -15.26 -19.11 32.70
N GLY A 27 -15.89 -20.22 33.07
CA GLY A 27 -16.18 -20.54 34.48
C GLY A 27 -14.94 -21.04 35.23
N LYS A 28 -14.97 -20.92 36.57
CA LYS A 28 -13.91 -21.44 37.45
C LYS A 28 -13.79 -22.96 37.30
N ASN A 29 -12.56 -23.47 37.16
CA ASN A 29 -12.23 -24.90 36.99
C ASN A 29 -12.85 -25.56 35.74
N ASN A 30 -13.08 -24.81 34.66
CA ASN A 30 -13.57 -25.40 33.41
C ASN A 30 -12.44 -26.21 32.73
N PRO A 31 -12.63 -27.53 32.48
CA PRO A 31 -11.63 -28.35 31.79
C PRO A 31 -11.38 -27.94 30.32
N LYS A 32 -12.18 -27.03 29.76
CA LYS A 32 -12.04 -26.46 28.41
C LYS A 32 -11.70 -24.97 28.43
N ALA A 33 -11.12 -24.48 29.52
CA ALA A 33 -10.79 -23.06 29.65
C ALA A 33 -9.91 -22.57 28.48
N ASP A 34 -8.88 -23.34 28.13
CA ASP A 34 -7.91 -22.96 27.09
C ASP A 34 -8.55 -22.95 25.69
N GLU A 35 -9.31 -23.99 25.32
CA GLU A 35 -10.05 -24.03 24.04
C GLU A 35 -11.05 -22.86 23.92
N ILE A 36 -11.71 -22.49 25.01
CA ILE A 36 -12.64 -21.35 25.02
C ILE A 36 -11.88 -20.02 24.93
N ALA A 37 -10.73 -19.91 25.58
CA ALA A 37 -9.88 -18.74 25.52
C ALA A 37 -9.35 -18.50 24.09
N GLU A 38 -8.80 -19.52 23.45
CA GLU A 38 -8.31 -19.46 22.06
C GLU A 38 -9.44 -19.08 21.09
N ALA A 39 -10.60 -19.74 21.20
CA ALA A 39 -11.76 -19.38 20.38
C ALA A 39 -12.26 -17.97 20.67
N ASN A 40 -12.09 -17.43 21.88
CA ASN A 40 -12.44 -16.06 22.21
C ASN A 40 -11.45 -15.05 21.63
N GLU A 41 -10.15 -15.38 21.57
CA GLU A 41 -9.16 -14.53 20.88
C GLU A 41 -9.50 -14.40 19.39
N ALA A 42 -9.80 -15.49 18.70
CA ALA A 42 -10.24 -15.43 17.30
C ALA A 42 -11.51 -14.57 17.11
N ARG A 43 -12.45 -14.62 18.08
CA ARG A 43 -13.64 -13.74 18.06
C ARG A 43 -13.28 -12.27 18.27
N LYS A 44 -12.33 -11.97 19.16
CA LYS A 44 -11.86 -10.60 19.38
C LYS A 44 -11.17 -10.07 18.14
N GLU A 45 -10.34 -10.86 17.47
CA GLU A 45 -9.68 -10.48 16.22
C GLU A 45 -10.71 -10.16 15.13
N TRP A 46 -11.68 -11.06 14.90
CA TRP A 46 -12.81 -10.77 13.99
C TRP A 46 -13.53 -9.48 14.37
N ASN A 47 -13.87 -9.29 15.65
CA ASN A 47 -14.60 -8.11 16.12
C ASN A 47 -13.79 -6.81 15.90
N SER A 48 -12.49 -6.83 16.15
CA SER A 48 -11.60 -5.70 15.89
C SER A 48 -11.54 -5.38 14.40
N LEU A 49 -11.49 -6.40 13.54
CA LEU A 49 -11.49 -6.21 12.10
C LEU A 49 -12.83 -5.69 11.56
N VAL A 50 -13.95 -6.08 12.19
CA VAL A 50 -15.27 -5.49 11.91
C VAL A 50 -15.26 -3.99 12.22
N ASP A 51 -14.70 -3.57 13.35
CA ASP A 51 -14.57 -2.14 13.69
C ASP A 51 -13.73 -1.38 12.65
N GLU A 52 -12.61 -1.97 12.19
CA GLU A 52 -11.80 -1.43 11.10
C GLU A 52 -12.58 -1.33 9.78
N ALA A 53 -13.35 -2.36 9.42
CA ALA A 53 -14.18 -2.36 8.21
C ALA A 53 -15.22 -1.25 8.24
N LEU A 54 -15.86 -1.02 9.39
CA LEU A 54 -16.84 0.04 9.57
C LEU A 54 -16.18 1.43 9.50
N PHE A 55 -14.97 1.59 10.03
CA PHE A 55 -14.17 2.81 9.89
C PHE A 55 -13.92 3.15 8.42
N TYR A 56 -13.57 2.15 7.60
CA TYR A 56 -13.37 2.29 6.16
C TYR A 56 -14.66 2.23 5.33
N ARG A 57 -15.83 2.37 5.96
CA ARG A 57 -17.15 2.43 5.30
C ARG A 57 -17.52 1.20 4.48
N VAL A 58 -16.97 0.03 4.82
CA VAL A 58 -17.41 -1.24 4.24
C VAL A 58 -18.88 -1.47 4.61
N PRO A 59 -19.79 -1.70 3.64
CA PRO A 59 -21.20 -1.91 3.95
C PRO A 59 -21.44 -3.14 4.81
N ALA A 60 -22.17 -2.98 5.91
CA ALA A 60 -22.50 -4.04 6.87
C ALA A 60 -23.07 -5.32 6.21
N LYS A 61 -23.81 -5.18 5.09
CA LYS A 61 -24.32 -6.31 4.30
C LYS A 61 -23.22 -7.27 3.83
N HIS A 62 -22.05 -6.75 3.42
CA HIS A 62 -20.95 -7.57 2.92
C HIS A 62 -20.24 -8.30 4.07
N ILE A 63 -20.04 -7.61 5.20
CA ILE A 63 -19.51 -8.20 6.43
C ILE A 63 -20.40 -9.36 6.90
N LYS A 64 -21.74 -9.17 6.89
CA LYS A 64 -22.71 -10.25 7.19
C LYS A 64 -22.58 -11.43 6.24
N VAL A 65 -22.39 -11.19 4.95
CA VAL A 65 -22.20 -12.25 3.95
C VAL A 65 -20.92 -13.04 4.24
N ILE A 66 -19.79 -12.38 4.53
CA ILE A 66 -18.54 -13.05 4.90
C ILE A 66 -18.74 -13.92 6.15
N LYS A 67 -19.28 -13.34 7.23
CA LYS A 67 -19.59 -14.07 8.47
C LYS A 67 -20.48 -15.29 8.21
N TYR A 68 -21.52 -15.13 7.37
CA TYR A 68 -22.43 -16.22 7.05
C TYR A 68 -21.74 -17.36 6.28
N TYR A 69 -21.09 -17.05 5.16
CA TYR A 69 -20.52 -18.07 4.28
C TYR A 69 -19.30 -18.76 4.88
N LYS A 70 -18.44 -18.03 5.60
CA LYS A 70 -17.21 -18.60 6.14
C LYS A 70 -17.39 -19.22 7.53
N ILE A 71 -18.16 -18.60 8.43
CA ILE A 71 -18.27 -19.05 9.82
C ILE A 71 -19.56 -19.86 10.07
N ILE A 72 -20.72 -19.27 9.77
CA ILE A 72 -22.02 -19.87 10.12
C ILE A 72 -22.27 -21.13 9.28
N LYS A 73 -22.03 -21.07 7.96
CA LYS A 73 -22.22 -22.21 7.05
C LYS A 73 -21.26 -23.37 7.39
N ALA A 74 -20.00 -23.08 7.70
CA ALA A 74 -19.03 -24.10 8.15
C ALA A 74 -19.50 -24.79 9.44
N SER A 75 -19.97 -24.01 10.41
CA SER A 75 -20.52 -24.54 11.67
C SER A 75 -21.77 -25.43 11.46
N LYS A 76 -22.66 -25.05 10.53
CA LYS A 76 -23.84 -25.88 10.16
C LYS A 76 -23.45 -27.19 9.50
N ARG A 77 -22.43 -27.20 8.62
CA ARG A 77 -21.95 -28.44 7.99
C ARG A 77 -21.40 -29.40 9.05
N LEU A 78 -20.62 -28.86 9.98
CA LEU A 78 -20.06 -29.62 11.09
C LEU A 78 -21.13 -30.18 12.05
N SER A 79 -22.19 -29.43 12.35
CA SER A 79 -23.30 -29.92 13.19
C SER A 79 -24.06 -31.09 12.55
N ASN A 80 -24.20 -31.11 11.22
CA ASN A 80 -24.84 -32.22 10.52
C ASN A 80 -23.95 -33.48 10.50
N VAL A 81 -22.62 -33.28 10.44
CA VAL A 81 -21.65 -34.38 10.58
C VAL A 81 -21.69 -34.97 11.99
N LYS A 82 -21.88 -34.13 13.01
CA LYS A 82 -22.06 -34.54 14.41
C LYS A 82 -23.22 -35.52 14.58
N THR A 83 -24.41 -35.16 14.09
CA THR A 83 -25.62 -35.98 14.24
C THR A 83 -25.39 -37.34 13.60
N ASN A 84 -24.88 -37.38 12.37
CA ASN A 84 -24.68 -38.63 11.66
C ASN A 84 -23.62 -39.57 12.30
N LEU A 85 -22.53 -39.04 12.85
CA LEU A 85 -21.44 -39.84 13.44
C LEU A 85 -21.73 -40.33 14.85
N ILE A 86 -22.43 -39.54 15.66
CA ILE A 86 -22.81 -39.92 17.02
C ILE A 86 -23.95 -40.95 16.96
N ASP A 87 -24.93 -40.75 16.09
CA ASP A 87 -26.05 -41.68 15.92
C ASP A 87 -25.60 -43.05 15.39
N THR A 88 -24.42 -43.13 14.77
CA THR A 88 -23.81 -44.37 14.26
C THR A 88 -22.75 -44.98 15.17
N ASN A 89 -22.51 -44.43 16.38
CA ASN A 89 -21.44 -44.84 17.31
C ASN A 89 -20.02 -44.86 16.68
N ALA A 90 -19.81 -44.16 15.56
CA ALA A 90 -18.58 -44.27 14.77
C ALA A 90 -17.38 -43.53 15.38
N LEU A 91 -17.60 -42.53 16.25
CA LEU A 91 -16.53 -41.73 16.86
C LEU A 91 -16.84 -41.27 18.30
N PRO A 92 -15.83 -41.21 19.20
CA PRO A 92 -15.98 -40.64 20.54
C PRO A 92 -16.31 -39.14 20.50
N TYR A 93 -17.21 -38.70 21.39
CA TYR A 93 -17.63 -37.30 21.51
C TYR A 93 -16.46 -36.33 21.75
N SER A 94 -15.45 -36.73 22.52
CA SER A 94 -14.27 -35.91 22.82
C SER A 94 -13.44 -35.59 21.57
N SER A 95 -13.26 -36.55 20.67
CA SER A 95 -12.55 -36.36 19.39
C SER A 95 -13.31 -35.41 18.46
N PHE A 96 -14.64 -35.51 18.43
CA PHE A 96 -15.49 -34.60 17.65
C PHE A 96 -15.41 -33.15 18.17
N ILE A 97 -15.32 -32.94 19.48
CA ILE A 97 -15.24 -31.57 20.04
C ILE A 97 -13.92 -30.88 19.70
N LYS A 98 -12.80 -31.61 19.74
CA LYS A 98 -11.49 -31.05 19.33
C LYS A 98 -11.48 -30.66 17.85
N SER A 99 -12.02 -31.53 16.97
CA SER A 99 -12.14 -31.20 15.55
C SER A 99 -13.14 -30.06 15.29
N ALA A 100 -14.20 -29.96 16.09
CA ALA A 100 -15.13 -28.85 16.02
C ALA A 100 -14.48 -27.51 16.39
N GLY A 101 -13.60 -27.50 17.40
CA GLY A 101 -12.83 -26.33 17.79
C GLY A 101 -11.90 -25.84 16.68
N SER A 102 -11.12 -26.74 16.08
CA SER A 102 -10.21 -26.39 14.98
C SER A 102 -10.95 -25.91 13.73
N VAL A 103 -12.08 -26.53 13.37
CA VAL A 103 -12.92 -26.07 12.25
C VAL A 103 -13.49 -24.67 12.48
N PHE A 104 -13.85 -24.32 13.72
CA PHE A 104 -14.29 -22.96 14.04
C PHE A 104 -13.15 -21.95 13.88
N LEU A 105 -11.95 -22.26 14.36
CA LEU A 105 -10.79 -21.38 14.25
C LEU A 105 -10.41 -21.13 12.78
N ASP A 106 -10.28 -22.19 11.97
CA ASP A 106 -10.00 -22.10 10.53
C ASP A 106 -11.10 -21.31 9.77
N ALA A 107 -12.36 -21.50 10.16
CA ALA A 107 -13.47 -20.74 9.58
C ALA A 107 -13.40 -19.24 9.91
N VAL A 108 -12.99 -18.88 11.12
CA VAL A 108 -12.81 -17.47 11.54
C VAL A 108 -11.60 -16.87 10.84
N GLU A 109 -10.49 -17.59 10.74
CA GLU A 109 -9.28 -17.16 10.03
C GLU A 109 -9.56 -16.85 8.55
N LYS A 110 -10.25 -17.75 7.84
CA LYS A 110 -10.69 -17.51 6.44
C LYS A 110 -11.65 -16.33 6.32
N ALA A 111 -12.51 -16.11 7.31
CA ALA A 111 -13.39 -14.96 7.34
C ALA A 111 -12.61 -13.65 7.52
N ILE A 112 -11.59 -13.66 8.38
CA ILE A 112 -10.66 -12.54 8.61
C ILE A 112 -9.94 -12.19 7.32
N GLU A 113 -9.39 -13.17 6.60
CA GLU A 113 -8.74 -12.95 5.30
C GLU A 113 -9.69 -12.32 4.26
N CYS A 114 -10.92 -12.84 4.18
CA CYS A 114 -11.94 -12.27 3.28
C CYS A 114 -12.32 -10.83 3.66
N LEU A 115 -12.40 -10.52 4.96
CA LEU A 115 -12.73 -9.18 5.41
C LEU A 115 -11.56 -8.22 5.20
N LYS A 116 -10.31 -8.65 5.41
CA LYS A 116 -9.09 -7.88 5.08
C LYS A 116 -9.06 -7.50 3.61
N GLY A 117 -9.28 -8.45 2.69
CA GLY A 117 -9.28 -8.13 1.26
C GLY A 117 -10.39 -7.15 0.86
N LEU A 118 -11.59 -7.26 1.46
CA LEU A 118 -12.65 -6.28 1.24
C LEU A 118 -12.30 -4.90 1.81
N ILE A 119 -11.67 -4.84 2.97
CA ILE A 119 -11.17 -3.59 3.56
C ILE A 119 -10.17 -2.92 2.62
N GLU A 120 -9.24 -3.67 2.02
CA GLU A 120 -8.24 -3.10 1.09
C GLU A 120 -8.89 -2.46 -0.15
N ILE A 121 -9.96 -3.05 -0.70
CA ILE A 121 -10.73 -2.43 -1.80
C ILE A 121 -11.30 -1.06 -1.37
N PHE A 122 -11.84 -0.97 -0.14
CA PHE A 122 -12.38 0.28 0.39
C PHE A 122 -11.31 1.26 0.88
N LYS A 123 -10.12 0.78 1.29
CA LYS A 123 -8.97 1.65 1.59
C LYS A 123 -8.44 2.31 0.33
N ALA A 124 -8.42 1.61 -0.79
CA ALA A 124 -7.90 2.12 -2.06
C ALA A 124 -8.65 3.37 -2.59
N ILE A 125 -9.91 3.59 -2.17
CA ILE A 125 -10.68 4.77 -2.57
C ILE A 125 -10.46 5.99 -1.68
N ILE A 126 -9.71 5.85 -0.58
CA ILE A 126 -9.44 6.94 0.37
C ILE A 126 -8.45 7.90 -0.28
N GLU A 127 -8.75 9.20 -0.19
CA GLU A 127 -7.88 10.22 -0.74
C GLU A 127 -6.49 10.17 -0.09
N PRO A 128 -5.41 10.06 -0.89
CA PRO A 128 -4.08 10.08 -0.34
C PRO A 128 -3.83 11.44 0.32
N LYS A 129 -3.18 11.43 1.47
CA LYS A 129 -2.78 12.67 2.14
C LYS A 129 -1.77 13.40 1.26
N LYS A 130 -1.98 14.69 1.01
CA LYS A 130 -0.98 15.51 0.32
C LYS A 130 0.31 15.54 1.14
N THR A 131 1.40 15.02 0.57
CA THR A 131 2.70 14.86 1.23
C THR A 131 3.73 15.89 0.80
N HIS A 132 3.53 16.58 -0.33
CA HIS A 132 4.47 17.58 -0.84
C HIS A 132 4.00 19.01 -0.62
N ASP A 133 4.95 19.90 -0.32
CA ASP A 133 4.72 21.34 -0.34
C ASP A 133 4.82 21.88 -1.77
N GLU A 134 3.68 22.36 -2.27
CA GLU A 134 3.57 22.90 -3.62
C GLU A 134 4.43 24.16 -3.82
N LYS A 135 4.56 24.98 -2.78
CA LYS A 135 5.32 26.23 -2.85
C LYS A 135 6.81 25.92 -3.00
N THR A 136 7.33 25.05 -2.13
CA THR A 136 8.73 24.58 -2.19
C THR A 136 9.01 23.88 -3.51
N TYR A 137 8.13 22.97 -3.99
CA TYR A 137 8.33 22.31 -5.28
C TYR A 137 8.43 23.32 -6.44
N LYS A 138 7.52 24.29 -6.52
CA LYS A 138 7.55 25.32 -7.58
C LYS A 138 8.82 26.17 -7.54
N GLN A 139 9.28 26.54 -6.34
CA GLN A 139 10.51 27.31 -6.18
C GLN A 139 11.73 26.51 -6.64
N TYR A 140 11.88 25.27 -6.17
CA TYR A 140 12.99 24.40 -6.59
C TYR A 140 12.94 24.07 -8.08
N LYS A 141 11.76 23.83 -8.65
CA LYS A 141 11.61 23.60 -10.09
C LYS A 141 12.14 24.77 -10.92
N LYS A 142 11.82 26.01 -10.52
CA LYS A 142 12.30 27.21 -11.19
C LYS A 142 13.83 27.29 -11.14
N VAL A 143 14.42 27.13 -9.95
CA VAL A 143 15.88 27.22 -9.79
C VAL A 143 16.59 26.07 -10.52
N TYR A 144 16.06 24.86 -10.47
CA TYR A 144 16.61 23.71 -11.19
C TYR A 144 16.72 23.95 -12.70
N VAL A 145 15.67 24.48 -13.32
CA VAL A 145 15.68 24.83 -14.75
C VAL A 145 16.77 25.88 -15.04
N VAL A 146 16.79 26.98 -14.28
CA VAL A 146 17.77 28.06 -14.45
C VAL A 146 19.21 27.55 -14.29
N VAL A 147 19.47 26.73 -13.26
CA VAL A 147 20.80 26.16 -12.99
C VAL A 147 21.22 25.25 -14.13
N ASN A 148 20.35 24.37 -14.63
CA ASN A 148 20.67 23.49 -15.75
C ASN A 148 20.95 24.25 -17.05
N ASP A 149 20.16 25.29 -17.35
CA ASP A 149 20.37 26.13 -18.53
C ASP A 149 21.73 26.84 -18.46
N LEU A 150 22.08 27.41 -17.29
CA LEU A 150 23.38 28.04 -17.07
C LEU A 150 24.55 27.05 -17.14
N ILE A 151 24.39 25.82 -16.63
CA ILE A 151 25.40 24.76 -16.77
C ILE A 151 25.60 24.41 -18.25
N SER A 152 24.52 24.33 -19.03
CA SER A 152 24.61 24.10 -20.48
C SER A 152 25.35 25.23 -21.19
N GLU A 153 25.03 26.49 -20.86
CA GLU A 153 25.77 27.66 -21.35
C GLU A 153 27.26 27.58 -21.01
N GLN A 154 27.59 27.26 -19.75
CA GLN A 154 28.96 27.13 -19.27
C GLN A 154 29.73 26.05 -20.05
N ASN A 155 29.12 24.88 -20.27
CA ASN A 155 29.71 23.77 -21.03
C ASN A 155 29.97 24.15 -22.50
N ASN A 156 29.10 24.96 -23.11
CA ASN A 156 29.31 25.48 -24.45
C ASN A 156 30.51 26.45 -24.50
N VAL A 157 30.68 27.31 -23.50
CA VAL A 157 31.84 28.21 -23.40
C VAL A 157 33.12 27.41 -23.17
N TYR A 158 33.13 26.43 -22.26
CA TYR A 158 34.28 25.53 -22.07
C TYR A 158 34.67 24.79 -23.36
N SER A 159 33.70 24.35 -24.16
CA SER A 159 33.97 23.69 -25.44
C SER A 159 34.68 24.62 -26.44
N LYS A 160 34.31 25.91 -26.45
CA LYS A 160 34.99 26.93 -27.26
C LYS A 160 36.41 27.20 -26.74
N ILE A 161 36.60 27.30 -25.42
CA ILE A 161 37.92 27.47 -24.80
C ILE A 161 38.84 26.32 -25.21
N ASN A 162 38.42 25.07 -24.99
CA ASN A 162 39.18 23.87 -25.37
C ASN A 162 39.57 23.87 -26.86
N HIS A 163 38.65 24.28 -27.75
CA HIS A 163 38.95 24.38 -29.18
C HIS A 163 40.04 25.43 -29.48
N LEU A 164 39.99 26.60 -28.84
CA LEU A 164 41.02 27.63 -29.02
C LEU A 164 42.36 27.23 -28.39
N GLU A 165 42.36 26.56 -27.24
CA GLU A 165 43.56 26.01 -26.58
C GLU A 165 44.23 24.93 -27.44
N ASN A 166 43.45 24.06 -28.07
CA ASN A 166 43.95 23.07 -29.02
C ASN A 166 44.62 23.74 -30.23
N ARG A 167 43.96 24.75 -30.82
CA ARG A 167 44.56 25.54 -31.91
C ARG A 167 45.85 26.25 -31.49
N LEU A 168 45.89 26.78 -30.27
CA LEU A 168 47.08 27.40 -29.71
C LEU A 168 48.23 26.38 -29.57
N SER A 169 47.92 25.18 -29.09
CA SER A 169 48.86 24.08 -28.87
C SER A 169 49.42 23.53 -30.19
N LEU A 170 48.57 23.38 -31.21
CA LEU A 170 48.93 22.96 -32.56
C LEU A 170 49.62 24.06 -33.39
N LYS A 171 49.75 25.27 -32.84
CA LYS A 171 50.29 26.46 -33.52
C LYS A 171 49.48 26.86 -34.77
N GLU A 172 48.18 26.56 -34.79
CA GLU A 172 47.23 26.87 -35.86
C GLU A 172 46.73 28.32 -35.78
N TYR A 173 47.67 29.25 -35.94
CA TYR A 173 47.41 30.69 -35.90
C TYR A 173 48.30 31.45 -36.89
N LYS A 174 47.89 32.68 -37.23
CA LYS A 174 48.66 33.56 -38.13
C LYS A 174 50.04 33.88 -37.52
N LEU A 175 51.08 33.88 -38.39
CA LEU A 175 52.49 34.15 -38.03
C LEU A 175 52.69 35.44 -37.23
N ILE A 176 51.92 36.49 -37.52
CA ILE A 176 52.00 37.78 -36.86
C ILE A 176 50.69 38.03 -36.11
N GLY A 177 50.78 38.29 -34.80
CA GLY A 177 49.65 38.69 -33.96
C GLY A 177 48.62 37.58 -33.62
N GLY A 178 48.53 36.51 -34.42
CA GLY A 178 47.51 35.46 -34.26
C GLY A 178 47.55 34.73 -32.92
N LYS A 179 48.75 34.48 -32.38
CA LYS A 179 48.92 33.87 -31.05
C LYS A 179 48.31 34.74 -29.94
N LYS A 180 48.62 36.05 -29.95
CA LYS A 180 48.09 37.00 -28.96
C LYS A 180 46.57 37.12 -29.07
N GLN A 181 46.03 37.08 -30.30
CA GLN A 181 44.59 37.10 -30.53
C GLN A 181 43.91 35.88 -29.89
N LEU A 182 44.39 34.66 -30.18
CA LEU A 182 43.82 33.44 -29.58
C LEU A 182 43.89 33.47 -28.04
N GLN A 183 45.01 33.93 -27.47
CA GLN A 183 45.14 34.09 -26.02
C GLN A 183 44.13 35.10 -25.45
N GLY A 184 43.91 36.22 -26.14
CA GLY A 184 42.91 37.22 -25.75
C GLY A 184 41.48 36.68 -25.81
N ASP A 185 41.15 35.92 -26.86
CA ASP A 185 39.84 35.29 -27.02
C ASP A 185 39.58 34.25 -25.91
N ILE A 186 40.58 33.41 -25.58
CA ILE A 186 40.51 32.46 -24.45
C ILE A 186 40.26 33.21 -23.14
N MET A 187 41.06 34.24 -22.83
CA MET A 187 40.88 35.04 -21.61
C MET A 187 39.50 35.71 -21.53
N SER A 188 38.91 36.09 -22.66
CA SER A 188 37.56 36.66 -22.70
C SER A 188 36.49 35.61 -22.39
N LEU A 189 36.64 34.40 -22.93
CA LEU A 189 35.72 33.29 -22.68
C LEU A 189 35.85 32.76 -21.25
N GLU A 190 37.05 32.71 -20.67
CA GLU A 190 37.27 32.36 -19.26
C GLU A 190 36.52 33.32 -18.32
N LYS A 191 36.60 34.63 -18.60
CA LYS A 191 35.80 35.64 -17.86
C LYS A 191 34.30 35.45 -18.03
N GLU A 192 33.86 34.95 -19.18
CA GLU A 192 32.45 34.60 -19.40
C GLU A 192 32.05 33.38 -18.55
N CYS A 193 32.88 32.34 -18.48
CA CYS A 193 32.68 31.20 -17.57
C CYS A 193 32.56 31.64 -16.10
N ASP A 194 33.42 32.54 -15.64
CA ASP A 194 33.36 33.07 -14.26
C ASP A 194 32.04 33.79 -13.98
N ARG A 195 31.55 34.58 -14.95
CA ARG A 195 30.25 35.28 -14.84
C ARG A 195 29.10 34.28 -14.80
N ILE A 196 29.13 33.23 -15.62
CA ILE A 196 28.12 32.18 -15.60
C ILE A 196 28.15 31.45 -14.25
N GLN A 197 29.34 31.11 -13.74
CA GLN A 197 29.48 30.48 -12.42
C GLN A 197 28.90 31.33 -11.29
N GLN A 198 29.10 32.65 -11.32
CA GLN A 198 28.50 33.57 -10.36
C GLN A 198 26.96 33.57 -10.42
N LYS A 199 26.38 33.50 -11.63
CA LYS A 199 24.92 33.36 -11.80
C LYS A 199 24.41 32.04 -11.25
N ILE A 200 25.13 30.93 -11.48
CA ILE A 200 24.80 29.61 -10.91
C ILE A 200 24.78 29.69 -9.38
N ASN A 201 25.86 30.21 -8.78
CA ASN A 201 25.95 30.34 -7.33
C ASN A 201 24.83 31.20 -6.75
N LYS A 202 24.48 32.31 -7.43
CA LYS A 202 23.34 33.15 -7.03
C LYS A 202 22.03 32.37 -7.04
N ALA A 203 21.74 31.64 -8.12
CA ALA A 203 20.52 30.84 -8.24
C ALA A 203 20.45 29.73 -7.19
N VAL A 204 21.56 29.04 -6.91
CA VAL A 204 21.68 28.03 -5.85
C VAL A 204 21.34 28.63 -4.48
N HIS A 205 21.84 29.83 -4.17
CA HIS A 205 21.53 30.51 -2.92
C HIS A 205 20.08 31.02 -2.80
N GLU A 206 19.33 31.19 -3.90
CA GLU A 206 17.90 31.58 -3.85
C GLU A 206 17.02 30.55 -3.13
N VAL A 207 17.45 29.28 -3.10
CA VAL A 207 16.78 28.19 -2.38
C VAL A 207 17.48 27.82 -1.06
N GLY A 208 18.50 28.59 -0.67
CA GLY A 208 19.26 28.38 0.56
C GLY A 208 20.23 27.19 0.51
N GLU A 209 20.51 26.66 -0.69
CA GLU A 209 21.45 25.55 -0.85
C GLU A 209 22.88 26.07 -1.04
N GLY A 210 23.85 25.19 -0.78
CA GLY A 210 25.28 25.49 -0.88
C GLY A 210 25.93 25.05 -2.20
N SER A 211 25.29 24.15 -2.93
CA SER A 211 25.84 23.57 -4.15
C SER A 211 24.76 23.27 -5.19
N VAL A 212 25.18 23.17 -6.45
CA VAL A 212 24.34 22.68 -7.55
C VAL A 212 23.83 21.27 -7.25
N ASP A 213 24.70 20.40 -6.73
CA ASP A 213 24.35 19.02 -6.42
C ASP A 213 23.25 18.92 -5.36
N ASP A 214 23.27 19.81 -4.36
CA ASP A 214 22.20 19.89 -3.36
C ASP A 214 20.87 20.31 -3.99
N VAL A 215 20.87 21.31 -4.88
CA VAL A 215 19.66 21.73 -5.62
C VAL A 215 19.11 20.57 -6.45
N ILE A 216 19.97 19.88 -7.21
CA ILE A 216 19.58 18.76 -8.06
C ILE A 216 19.01 17.62 -7.21
N ARG A 217 19.70 17.25 -6.13
CA ARG A 217 19.28 16.19 -5.22
C ARG A 217 17.93 16.52 -4.58
N ARG A 218 17.79 17.73 -4.03
CA ARG A 218 16.57 18.17 -3.36
C ARG A 218 15.40 18.27 -4.33
N PHE A 219 15.62 18.78 -5.54
CA PHE A 219 14.59 18.83 -6.58
C PHE A 219 14.11 17.42 -6.97
N ARG A 220 15.03 16.48 -7.21
CA ARG A 220 14.67 15.07 -7.52
C ARG A 220 13.89 14.40 -6.39
N ASP A 221 14.25 14.66 -5.15
CA ASP A 221 13.49 14.15 -3.99
C ASP A 221 12.06 14.72 -3.96
N LEU A 222 11.91 16.03 -4.21
CA LEU A 222 10.60 16.68 -4.28
C LEU A 222 9.76 16.15 -5.45
N GLU A 223 10.36 15.96 -6.61
CA GLU A 223 9.72 15.38 -7.79
C GLU A 223 9.26 13.94 -7.52
N ARG A 224 10.11 13.10 -6.95
CA ARG A 224 9.73 11.73 -6.54
C ARG A 224 8.52 11.71 -5.60
N VAL A 225 8.51 12.60 -4.60
CA VAL A 225 7.39 12.66 -3.64
C VAL A 225 6.10 13.12 -4.33
N LYS A 226 6.19 14.13 -5.20
CA LYS A 226 5.06 14.64 -5.97
C LYS A 226 4.50 13.59 -6.93
N ASP A 227 5.36 12.93 -7.69
CA ASP A 227 4.98 11.88 -8.65
C ASP A 227 4.35 10.68 -7.94
N ALA A 228 4.87 10.29 -6.77
CA ALA A 228 4.27 9.25 -5.95
C ALA A 228 2.87 9.63 -5.47
N TYR A 229 2.66 10.89 -5.07
CA TYR A 229 1.35 11.40 -4.70
C TYR A 229 0.38 11.40 -5.89
N GLU A 230 0.80 11.91 -7.05
CA GLU A 230 -0.02 11.94 -8.27
C GLU A 230 -0.38 10.53 -8.76
N SER A 231 0.58 9.59 -8.72
CA SER A 231 0.33 8.18 -9.06
C SER A 231 -0.68 7.53 -8.10
N ASN A 232 -0.56 7.78 -6.80
CA ASN A 232 -1.51 7.26 -5.82
C ASN A 232 -2.90 7.89 -5.99
N LEU A 233 -2.97 9.18 -6.35
CA LEU A 233 -4.23 9.86 -6.65
C LEU A 233 -4.90 9.24 -7.88
N GLU A 234 -4.13 8.89 -8.92
CA GLU A 234 -4.67 8.23 -10.10
C GLU A 234 -5.19 6.83 -9.80
N ARG A 235 -4.41 6.01 -9.08
CA ARG A 235 -4.86 4.69 -8.59
C ARG A 235 -6.14 4.79 -7.76
N GLN A 236 -6.27 5.84 -6.96
CA GLN A 236 -7.48 6.08 -6.17
C GLN A 236 -8.70 6.41 -7.06
N LYS A 237 -8.52 7.22 -8.11
CA LYS A 237 -9.60 7.48 -9.08
C LYS A 237 -10.02 6.21 -9.80
N GLU A 238 -9.07 5.40 -10.24
CA GLU A 238 -9.34 4.10 -10.87
C GLU A 238 -10.10 3.18 -9.89
N ALA A 239 -9.63 3.09 -8.64
CA ALA A 239 -10.28 2.30 -7.60
C ALA A 239 -11.72 2.76 -7.35
N LYS A 240 -11.98 4.09 -7.35
CA LYS A 240 -13.33 4.64 -7.24
C LYS A 240 -14.19 4.28 -8.44
N MET A 241 -13.64 4.38 -9.65
CA MET A 241 -14.34 4.09 -10.90
C MET A 241 -14.79 2.62 -10.97
N PHE A 242 -13.95 1.71 -10.50
CA PHE A 242 -14.23 0.26 -10.52
C PHE A 242 -14.73 -0.31 -9.20
N LEU A 243 -14.99 0.51 -8.18
CA LEU A 243 -15.36 0.05 -6.83
C LEU A 243 -16.52 -0.96 -6.84
N VAL A 244 -17.60 -0.64 -7.56
CA VAL A 244 -18.81 -1.48 -7.57
C VAL A 244 -18.53 -2.85 -8.20
N GLU A 245 -17.81 -2.89 -9.32
CA GLU A 245 -17.50 -4.15 -10.00
C GLU A 245 -16.48 -4.97 -9.21
N ASN A 246 -15.43 -4.33 -8.68
CA ASN A 246 -14.42 -4.99 -7.84
C ASN A 246 -15.06 -5.62 -6.60
N VAL A 247 -15.94 -4.90 -5.90
CA VAL A 247 -16.67 -5.46 -4.74
C VAL A 247 -17.58 -6.61 -5.17
N LYS A 248 -18.28 -6.48 -6.30
CA LYS A 248 -19.17 -7.53 -6.79
C LYS A 248 -18.40 -8.81 -7.15
N GLU A 249 -17.29 -8.70 -7.87
CA GLU A 249 -16.42 -9.81 -8.22
C GLU A 249 -15.78 -10.44 -6.99
N TYR A 250 -15.25 -9.61 -6.08
CA TYR A 250 -14.70 -10.09 -4.81
C TYR A 250 -15.74 -10.84 -3.97
N MET A 251 -16.97 -10.32 -3.87
CA MET A 251 -18.03 -10.98 -3.12
C MET A 251 -18.53 -12.27 -3.78
N LYS A 252 -18.27 -12.48 -5.08
CA LYS A 252 -18.52 -13.76 -5.75
C LYS A 252 -17.52 -14.82 -5.27
N THR A 253 -16.23 -14.48 -5.20
CA THR A 253 -15.19 -15.41 -4.72
C THR A 253 -15.38 -15.77 -3.24
N VAL A 254 -15.86 -14.83 -2.41
CA VAL A 254 -16.21 -15.11 -1.00
C VAL A 254 -17.31 -16.18 -0.89
N LYS A 255 -18.29 -16.16 -1.81
CA LYS A 255 -19.42 -17.11 -1.83
C LYS A 255 -19.04 -18.46 -2.45
N GLU A 256 -18.05 -18.49 -3.32
CA GLU A 256 -17.50 -19.70 -3.90
C GLU A 256 -16.64 -20.43 -2.86
N ASP A 257 -17.11 -21.59 -2.41
CA ASP A 257 -16.31 -22.48 -1.56
C ASP A 257 -15.24 -23.13 -2.46
N LYS A 258 -14.07 -22.51 -2.64
CA LYS A 258 -12.87 -23.25 -3.06
C LYS A 258 -12.42 -24.16 -1.92
N VAL A 259 -13.20 -25.20 -1.65
CA VAL A 259 -12.71 -26.41 -0.99
C VAL A 259 -12.50 -27.38 -2.13
N GLU A 260 -11.33 -27.34 -2.76
CA GLU A 260 -10.83 -28.55 -3.41
C GLU A 260 -10.76 -29.59 -2.30
N ALA A 261 -11.67 -30.56 -2.35
CA ALA A 261 -11.59 -31.71 -1.47
C ALA A 261 -10.18 -32.31 -1.63
N PRO A 262 -9.43 -32.55 -0.55
CA PRO A 262 -8.12 -33.17 -0.68
C PRO A 262 -8.29 -34.48 -1.45
N GLU A 263 -7.52 -34.68 -2.51
CA GLU A 263 -7.63 -35.80 -3.46
C GLU A 263 -7.52 -37.21 -2.83
N ARG A 264 -7.35 -37.30 -1.51
CA ARG A 264 -7.24 -38.55 -0.75
C ARG A 264 -8.56 -39.33 -0.65
N GLU A 265 -9.72 -38.73 -0.93
CA GLU A 265 -11.01 -39.45 -0.90
C GLU A 265 -11.47 -40.02 -2.26
N LYS A 266 -10.84 -39.65 -3.39
CA LYS A 266 -11.21 -40.21 -4.70
C LYS A 266 -10.75 -41.66 -4.91
N LYS A 267 -9.86 -42.19 -4.04
CA LYS A 267 -9.34 -43.57 -4.17
C LYS A 267 -10.19 -44.64 -3.50
N TYR A 268 -11.14 -44.31 -2.62
CA TYR A 268 -11.93 -45.31 -1.88
C TYR A 268 -13.36 -45.54 -2.41
N VAL A 269 -13.79 -44.84 -3.46
CA VAL A 269 -15.13 -45.01 -4.06
C VAL A 269 -15.11 -45.92 -5.31
N ARG A 270 -13.94 -46.45 -5.71
CA ARG A 270 -13.82 -47.39 -6.85
C ARG A 270 -13.62 -48.86 -6.46
N SER A 271 -13.86 -49.23 -5.21
CA SER A 271 -13.77 -50.63 -4.79
C SER A 271 -14.89 -50.98 -3.83
N ARG A 272 -16.09 -51.17 -4.39
CA ARG A 272 -17.12 -52.10 -3.91
C ARG A 272 -18.13 -52.33 -5.03
#